data_AF-A0A0Z8H1I8-F1
#
_entry.id   AF-A0A0Z8H1I8-F1
#
_cell.length_a   1.000
_cell.length_b   1.000
_cell.length_c   1.000
_cell.angle_alpha   90.00
_cell.angle_beta   90.00
_cell.angle_gamma   90.00
#
_symmetry.space_group_name_H-M   'P 1'
#
loop_
_entity.id
_entity.type
_entity.pdbx_description
1 polymer ?
#
loop_
_entity_poly.entity_id
_entity_poly.type
_entity_poly.pdbx_seq_one_letter_code
_entity_poly.pdbx_strand_id
1 'polypeptide(L)'
;MVRKDRLFIAFIVLCVLNLLLKLHRYLGFSPIHSLYYQLASFVLLFALGIYHYRKLLWTDFGKMWSWKLLYQFPLFYLADFLVMYGGSFLQYLIVKSLHISEGIGNVTAVNKINQIVPLSIFLLIVGIIGPIVEELFYRKCLQDSLKNVLNPWFAIVLQGLIFGLGHAKSLDSSEIINTIPQICSGIYLGYLYHRTGNLCYPMLVHCVGNLSVGY
;
A
#
# COMPACT_ATOMS: atom_id res chain seq x y z
N MET A 1 19.03 21.21 10.81
CA MET A 1 19.09 20.03 9.91
C MET A 1 18.94 18.73 10.67
N VAL A 2 19.79 18.43 11.67
CA VAL A 2 19.80 17.20 12.49
C VAL A 2 18.43 16.64 12.94
N ARG A 3 17.49 17.48 13.45
CA ARG A 3 16.18 17.00 13.93
C ARG A 3 15.30 16.41 12.81
N LYS A 4 15.37 16.97 11.60
CA LYS A 4 14.58 16.51 10.46
C LYS A 4 15.08 15.14 9.97
N ASP A 5 16.38 14.91 10.05
CA ASP A 5 17.02 13.66 9.64
C ASP A 5 16.67 12.54 10.63
N ARG A 6 16.66 12.82 11.94
CA ARG A 6 16.21 11.85 12.97
C ARG A 6 14.75 11.43 12.78
N LEU A 7 13.86 12.39 12.49
CA LEU A 7 12.44 12.08 12.23
C LEU A 7 12.25 11.26 10.96
N PHE A 8 13.09 11.49 9.95
CA PHE A 8 13.06 10.70 8.72
C PHE A 8 13.51 9.25 8.96
N ILE A 9 14.61 9.06 9.69
CA ILE A 9 15.08 7.73 10.08
C ILE A 9 14.01 7.01 10.91
N ALA A 10 13.38 7.71 11.86
CA ALA A 10 12.27 7.16 12.65
C ALA A 10 11.10 6.72 11.77
N PHE A 11 10.70 7.54 10.79
CA PHE A 11 9.67 7.18 9.81
C PHE A 11 10.03 5.89 9.06
N ILE A 12 11.24 5.79 8.50
CA ILE A 12 11.68 4.59 7.78
C ILE A 12 11.67 3.35 8.68
N VAL A 13 12.26 3.45 9.88
CA VAL A 13 12.33 2.33 10.84
C VAL A 13 10.93 1.87 11.22
N LEU A 14 10.03 2.80 11.52
CA LEU A 14 8.65 2.46 11.85
C LEU A 14 7.90 1.87 10.65
N CYS A 15 8.13 2.34 9.42
CA CYS A 15 7.56 1.72 8.22
C CYS A 15 8.05 0.28 8.06
N VAL A 16 9.35 0.02 8.22
CA VAL A 16 9.90 -1.34 8.14
C VAL A 16 9.29 -2.25 9.22
N LEU A 17 9.24 -1.77 10.47
CA LEU A 17 8.69 -2.53 11.59
C LEU A 17 7.19 -2.85 11.40
N ASN A 18 6.40 -1.92 10.88
CA ASN A 18 4.95 -2.09 10.77
C ASN A 18 4.51 -2.73 9.45
N LEU A 19 5.07 -2.30 8.31
CA LEU A 19 4.64 -2.73 6.98
C LEU A 19 5.31 -4.04 6.54
N LEU A 20 6.60 -4.22 6.85
CA LEU A 20 7.36 -5.40 6.41
C LEU A 20 7.42 -6.47 7.49
N LEU A 21 7.87 -6.10 8.69
CA LEU A 21 8.05 -7.05 9.79
C LEU A 21 6.76 -7.33 10.55
N LYS A 22 5.75 -6.47 10.45
CA LYS A 22 4.46 -6.64 11.14
C LYS A 22 4.64 -6.86 12.65
N LEU A 23 5.42 -5.97 13.28
CA LEU A 23 5.86 -6.05 14.67
C LEU A 23 4.75 -6.45 15.65
N HIS A 24 3.53 -5.94 15.44
CA HIS A 24 2.35 -6.25 16.25
C HIS A 24 2.09 -7.75 16.47
N ARG A 25 2.51 -8.62 15.54
CA ARG A 25 2.36 -10.08 15.63
C ARG A 25 3.29 -10.73 16.65
N TYR A 26 4.41 -10.08 16.95
CA TYR A 26 5.42 -10.57 17.89
C TYR A 26 5.27 -9.99 19.29
N LEU A 27 4.39 -9.00 19.48
CA LEU A 27 4.15 -8.33 20.77
C LEU A 27 3.19 -9.11 21.69
N GLY A 28 2.68 -10.28 21.26
CA GLY A 28 1.75 -11.08 22.05
C GLY A 28 0.37 -10.44 22.24
N PHE A 29 0.00 -9.48 21.38
CA PHE A 29 -1.29 -8.80 21.46
C PHE A 29 -2.45 -9.72 21.10
N SER A 30 -3.59 -9.53 21.79
CA SER A 30 -4.86 -10.11 21.31
C SER A 30 -5.25 -9.50 19.95
N PRO A 31 -6.12 -10.15 19.16
CA PRO A 31 -6.52 -9.64 17.84
C PRO A 31 -7.01 -8.18 17.86
N ILE A 32 -7.75 -7.79 18.91
CA ILE A 32 -8.28 -6.44 19.07
C ILE A 32 -7.17 -5.42 19.35
N HIS A 33 -6.25 -5.72 20.28
CA HIS A 33 -5.11 -4.84 20.57
C HIS A 33 -4.17 -4.73 19.36
N SER A 34 -4.00 -5.82 18.62
CA SER A 34 -3.27 -5.85 17.36
C SER A 34 -3.92 -4.94 16.30
N LEU A 35 -5.25 -4.89 16.22
CA LEU A 35 -5.98 -3.96 15.34
C LEU A 35 -5.73 -2.50 15.78
N TYR A 36 -5.96 -2.17 17.04
CA TYR A 36 -5.74 -0.79 17.54
C TYR A 36 -4.29 -0.33 17.37
N TYR A 37 -3.32 -1.20 17.63
CA TYR A 37 -1.92 -0.91 17.37
C TYR A 37 -1.68 -0.57 15.90
N GLN A 38 -2.21 -1.37 14.96
CA GLN A 38 -2.04 -1.09 13.53
C GLN A 38 -2.65 0.26 13.15
N LEU A 39 -3.90 0.53 13.56
CA LEU A 39 -4.57 1.80 13.27
C LEU A 39 -3.80 3.00 13.83
N ALA A 40 -3.36 2.92 15.09
CA ALA A 40 -2.55 3.97 15.72
C ALA A 40 -1.19 4.15 15.02
N SER A 41 -0.54 3.06 14.62
CA SER A 41 0.74 3.11 13.91
C SER A 41 0.62 3.82 12.56
N PHE A 42 -0.47 3.58 11.81
CA PHE A 42 -0.73 4.27 10.55
C PHE A 42 -0.96 5.77 10.75
N VAL A 43 -1.69 6.18 11.79
CA VAL A 43 -1.86 7.61 12.12
C VAL A 43 -0.52 8.27 12.45
N LEU A 44 0.33 7.61 13.24
CA LEU A 44 1.67 8.12 13.56
C LEU A 44 2.56 8.21 12.31
N LEU A 45 2.61 7.15 11.50
CA LEU A 45 3.38 7.11 10.27
C LEU A 45 2.91 8.18 9.28
N PHE A 46 1.60 8.40 9.18
CA PHE A 46 1.04 9.45 8.36
C PHE A 46 1.47 10.83 8.85
N ALA A 47 1.36 11.12 10.14
CA ALA A 47 1.80 12.39 10.70
C ALA A 47 3.29 12.66 10.42
N LEU A 48 4.15 11.65 10.64
CA LEU A 48 5.59 11.74 10.37
C LEU A 48 5.89 11.90 8.88
N GLY A 49 5.25 11.10 8.04
CA GLY A 49 5.41 11.09 6.59
C GLY A 49 4.96 12.41 5.95
N ILE A 50 3.73 12.86 6.25
CA ILE A 50 3.22 14.15 5.81
C ILE A 50 4.13 15.27 6.31
N TYR A 51 4.52 15.28 7.59
CA TYR A 51 5.44 16.30 8.09
C TYR A 51 6.74 16.31 7.28
N HIS A 52 7.36 15.16 7.03
CA HIS A 52 8.62 15.10 6.29
C HIS A 52 8.47 15.54 4.83
N TYR A 53 7.45 15.02 4.14
CA TYR A 53 7.24 15.17 2.69
C TYR A 53 6.30 16.32 2.29
N ARG A 54 5.75 17.11 3.23
CA ARG A 54 4.76 18.19 2.98
C ARG A 54 5.09 19.11 1.81
N LYS A 55 6.36 19.53 1.65
CA LYS A 55 6.77 20.43 0.56
C LYS A 55 6.69 19.75 -0.80
N LEU A 56 7.13 18.49 -0.87
CA LEU A 56 7.01 17.67 -2.07
C LEU A 56 5.54 17.46 -2.42
N LEU A 57 4.73 17.03 -1.45
CA LEU A 57 3.30 16.78 -1.62
C LEU A 57 2.56 18.04 -2.09
N TRP A 58 2.86 19.20 -1.51
CA TRP A 58 2.29 20.47 -1.95
C TRP A 58 2.63 20.79 -3.41
N THR A 59 3.88 20.54 -3.80
CA THR A 59 4.36 20.76 -5.18
C THR A 59 3.70 19.80 -6.16
N ASP A 60 3.66 18.51 -5.81
CA ASP A 60 3.07 17.47 -6.64
C ASP A 60 1.54 17.66 -6.77
N PHE A 61 0.87 18.04 -5.69
CA PHE A 61 -0.55 18.36 -5.71
C PHE A 61 -0.84 19.54 -6.64
N GLY A 62 -0.09 20.64 -6.51
CA GLY A 62 -0.25 21.81 -7.38
C GLY A 62 -0.02 21.51 -8.87
N LYS A 63 0.93 20.62 -9.19
CA LYS A 63 1.19 20.18 -10.58
C LYS A 63 0.12 19.24 -11.12
N MET A 64 -0.44 18.39 -10.25
CA MET A 64 -1.48 17.43 -10.61
C MET A 64 -2.82 18.14 -10.85
N TRP A 65 -3.13 19.14 -10.03
CA TRP A 65 -4.42 19.84 -10.03
C TRP A 65 -4.59 20.73 -11.27
N SER A 66 -5.00 20.09 -12.37
CA SER A 66 -5.28 20.70 -13.67
C SER A 66 -6.49 20.02 -14.31
N TRP A 67 -7.07 20.64 -15.35
CA TRP A 67 -8.13 20.03 -16.17
C TRP A 67 -7.77 18.65 -16.72
N LYS A 68 -6.47 18.34 -16.85
CA LYS A 68 -6.00 17.03 -17.31
C LYS A 68 -6.34 15.90 -16.35
N LEU A 69 -6.47 16.21 -15.07
CA LEU A 69 -6.83 15.23 -14.04
C LEU A 69 -8.17 14.55 -14.34
N LEU A 70 -9.14 15.30 -14.89
CA LEU A 70 -10.49 14.78 -15.18
C LEU A 70 -10.50 13.57 -16.12
N TYR A 71 -9.60 13.53 -17.10
CA TYR A 71 -9.52 12.41 -18.05
C TYR A 71 -8.37 11.45 -17.72
N GLN A 72 -7.26 11.93 -17.14
CA GLN A 72 -6.14 11.06 -16.78
C GLN A 72 -6.49 10.14 -15.61
N PHE A 73 -7.17 10.66 -14.59
CA PHE A 73 -7.46 9.88 -13.40
C PHE A 73 -8.35 8.66 -13.68
N PRO A 74 -9.50 8.76 -14.39
CA PRO A 74 -10.32 7.59 -14.70
C PRO A 74 -9.56 6.53 -15.50
N LEU A 75 -8.68 6.95 -16.42
CA LEU A 75 -7.85 6.03 -17.20
C LEU A 75 -6.81 5.33 -16.31
N PHE A 76 -6.14 6.06 -15.42
CA PHE A 76 -5.15 5.48 -14.51
C PHE A 76 -5.80 4.54 -13.49
N TYR A 77 -6.98 4.89 -13.00
CA TYR A 77 -7.75 4.03 -12.11
C TYR A 77 -8.24 2.78 -12.83
N LEU A 78 -8.81 2.92 -14.04
CA LEU A 78 -9.25 1.77 -14.84
C LEU A 78 -8.08 0.83 -15.17
N ALA A 79 -6.91 1.37 -15.47
CA ALA A 79 -5.72 0.56 -15.72
C ALA A 79 -5.27 -0.21 -14.46
N ASP A 80 -5.25 0.41 -13.28
CA ASP A 80 -4.96 -0.31 -12.02
C ASP A 80 -6.00 -1.39 -11.74
N PHE A 81 -7.28 -1.07 -11.94
CA PHE A 81 -8.38 -2.01 -11.80
C PHE A 81 -8.18 -3.23 -12.73
N LEU A 82 -7.89 -3.02 -14.01
CA LEU A 82 -7.64 -4.12 -14.95
C LEU A 82 -6.39 -4.94 -14.56
N VAL A 83 -5.32 -4.29 -14.10
CA VAL A 83 -4.11 -4.96 -13.61
C VAL A 83 -4.42 -5.82 -12.38
N MET A 84 -5.20 -5.30 -11.44
CA MET A 84 -5.60 -6.01 -10.22
C MET A 84 -6.45 -7.25 -10.56
N TYR A 85 -7.47 -7.10 -11.41
CA TYR A 85 -8.30 -8.24 -11.83
C TYR A 85 -7.53 -9.26 -12.67
N GLY A 86 -6.60 -8.81 -13.53
CA GLY A 86 -5.68 -9.69 -14.23
C GLY A 86 -4.77 -10.47 -13.27
N GLY A 87 -4.27 -9.81 -12.22
CA GLY A 87 -3.50 -10.44 -11.15
C GLY A 87 -4.33 -11.47 -10.36
N SER A 88 -5.58 -11.17 -10.03
CA SER A 88 -6.50 -12.11 -9.39
C SER A 88 -6.81 -13.31 -10.27
N PHE A 89 -6.97 -13.10 -11.58
CA PHE A 89 -7.16 -14.20 -12.53
C PHE A 89 -5.91 -15.09 -12.60
N LEU A 90 -4.71 -14.51 -12.65
CA LEU A 90 -3.45 -15.26 -12.61
C LEU A 90 -3.30 -16.05 -11.29
N GLN A 91 -3.61 -15.43 -10.17
CA GLN A 91 -3.63 -16.08 -8.85
C GLN A 91 -4.56 -17.29 -8.85
N TYR A 92 -5.78 -17.16 -9.36
CA TYR A 92 -6.73 -18.25 -9.50
C TYR A 92 -6.18 -19.42 -10.34
N LEU A 93 -5.56 -19.12 -11.48
CA LEU A 93 -4.96 -20.16 -12.34
C LEU A 93 -3.84 -20.93 -11.61
N ILE A 94 -3.00 -20.22 -10.87
CA ILE A 94 -1.90 -20.83 -10.11
C ILE A 94 -2.45 -21.74 -9.00
N VAL A 95 -3.35 -21.23 -8.17
CA VAL A 95 -3.98 -22.01 -7.08
C VAL A 95 -4.62 -23.29 -7.62
N LYS A 96 -5.37 -23.18 -8.72
CA LYS A 96 -6.01 -24.31 -9.39
C LYS A 96 -4.98 -25.31 -9.93
N SER A 97 -3.91 -24.84 -10.57
CA SER A 97 -2.88 -25.72 -11.14
C SER A 97 -2.09 -26.49 -10.08
N LEU A 98 -1.86 -25.87 -8.92
CA LEU A 98 -1.10 -26.45 -7.81
C LEU A 98 -1.97 -27.24 -6.83
N HIS A 99 -3.28 -27.37 -7.10
CA HIS A 99 -4.26 -28.02 -6.21
C HIS A 99 -4.20 -27.51 -4.77
N ILE A 100 -3.88 -26.22 -4.60
CA ILE A 100 -3.83 -25.59 -3.28
C ILE A 100 -5.28 -25.38 -2.83
N SER A 101 -5.63 -25.89 -1.65
CA SER A 101 -6.93 -25.59 -1.06
C SER A 101 -7.05 -24.09 -0.86
N GLU A 102 -8.06 -23.46 -1.44
CA GLU A 102 -8.39 -22.08 -1.10
C GLU A 102 -8.65 -22.03 0.40
N GLY A 103 -7.78 -21.32 1.14
CA GLY A 103 -8.07 -21.00 2.52
C GLY A 103 -9.37 -20.21 2.53
N ILE A 104 -10.38 -20.68 3.29
CA ILE A 104 -11.69 -20.02 3.37
C ILE A 104 -11.46 -18.54 3.69
N GLY A 105 -11.61 -17.68 2.69
CA GLY A 105 -11.48 -16.24 2.84
C GLY A 105 -12.59 -15.78 3.78
N ASN A 106 -12.22 -15.32 4.97
CA ASN A 106 -13.16 -14.91 6.01
C ASN A 106 -13.94 -13.66 5.60
N VAL A 107 -15.00 -13.81 4.80
CA VAL A 107 -16.09 -12.82 4.67
C VAL A 107 -16.68 -12.48 6.05
N THR A 108 -16.53 -13.40 7.01
CA THR A 108 -16.88 -13.24 8.43
C THR A 108 -16.00 -12.25 9.21
N ALA A 109 -14.80 -11.89 8.71
CA ALA A 109 -13.88 -11.02 9.44
C ALA A 109 -14.28 -9.53 9.36
N VAL A 110 -14.76 -9.06 8.20
CA VAL A 110 -15.10 -7.65 7.99
C VAL A 110 -16.34 -7.26 8.81
N ASN A 111 -17.37 -8.10 8.81
CA ASN A 111 -18.57 -7.93 9.63
C ASN A 111 -18.27 -7.88 11.15
N LYS A 112 -17.21 -8.55 11.61
CA LYS A 112 -16.76 -8.49 13.02
C LYS A 112 -15.98 -7.21 13.33
N ILE A 113 -15.25 -6.65 12.38
CA ILE A 113 -14.48 -5.40 12.58
C ILE A 113 -15.42 -4.20 12.72
N ASN A 114 -16.51 -4.15 11.96
CA ASN A 114 -17.52 -3.07 12.04
C ASN A 114 -18.19 -2.95 13.42
N GLN A 115 -18.12 -4.00 14.26
CA GLN A 115 -18.61 -3.96 15.65
C GLN A 115 -17.58 -3.38 16.64
N ILE A 116 -16.31 -3.25 16.25
CA ILE A 116 -15.18 -2.84 17.11
C ILE A 116 -14.71 -1.43 16.77
N VAL A 117 -14.70 -1.07 15.48
CA VAL A 117 -14.30 0.25 14.99
C VAL A 117 -15.38 0.77 14.05
N PRO A 118 -15.85 2.02 14.20
CA PRO A 118 -16.80 2.62 13.26
C PRO A 118 -16.28 2.53 11.82
N LEU A 119 -17.14 2.11 10.90
CA LEU A 119 -16.79 1.93 9.48
C LEU A 119 -16.15 3.19 8.88
N SER A 120 -16.61 4.39 9.24
CA SER A 120 -16.03 5.65 8.77
C SER A 120 -14.56 5.84 9.18
N ILE A 121 -14.20 5.46 10.41
CA ILE A 121 -12.81 5.51 10.90
C ILE A 121 -11.98 4.45 10.19
N PHE A 122 -12.54 3.25 10.01
CA PHE A 122 -11.87 2.17 9.29
C PHE A 122 -11.58 2.56 7.84
N LEU A 123 -12.56 3.09 7.11
CA LEU A 123 -12.40 3.57 5.72
C LEU A 123 -11.42 4.74 5.64
N LEU A 124 -11.44 5.67 6.58
CA LEU A 124 -10.45 6.75 6.62
C LEU A 124 -9.03 6.19 6.77
N ILE A 125 -8.83 5.25 7.69
CA ILE A 125 -7.48 4.74 7.97
C ILE A 125 -7.01 3.79 6.87
N VAL A 126 -7.78 2.76 6.54
CA VAL A 126 -7.39 1.70 5.58
C VAL A 126 -7.57 2.16 4.12
N GLY A 127 -8.58 2.98 3.85
CA GLY A 127 -8.88 3.48 2.51
C GLY A 127 -8.07 4.71 2.09
N ILE A 128 -7.59 5.53 3.03
CA ILE A 128 -6.93 6.80 2.70
C ILE A 128 -5.55 6.91 3.37
N ILE A 129 -5.50 6.87 4.70
CA ILE A 129 -4.25 7.10 5.45
C ILE A 129 -3.19 6.03 5.13
N GLY A 130 -3.60 4.76 5.11
CA GLY A 130 -2.77 3.60 4.81
C GLY A 130 -2.12 3.72 3.44
N PRO A 131 -2.91 3.82 2.35
CA PRO A 131 -2.38 4.06 1.00
C PRO A 131 -1.41 5.23 0.92
N ILE A 132 -1.71 6.37 1.56
CA ILE A 132 -0.79 7.52 1.56
C ILE A 132 0.54 7.17 2.23
N VAL A 133 0.53 6.53 3.41
CA VAL A 133 1.75 6.08 4.09
C VAL A 133 2.54 5.10 3.23
N GLU A 134 1.83 4.17 2.59
CA GLU A 134 2.43 3.17 1.71
C GLU A 134 3.07 3.82 0.48
N GLU A 135 2.42 4.77 -0.19
CA GLU A 135 3.02 5.50 -1.30
C GLU A 135 4.28 6.29 -0.88
N LEU A 136 4.24 6.95 0.29
CA LEU A 136 5.41 7.65 0.83
C LEU A 136 6.58 6.68 1.07
N PHE A 137 6.31 5.49 1.59
CA PHE A 137 7.34 4.50 1.87
C PHE A 137 7.80 3.78 0.60
N TYR A 138 6.90 3.09 -0.09
CA TYR A 138 7.25 2.23 -1.21
C TYR A 138 7.71 3.01 -2.43
N ARG A 139 7.04 4.12 -2.80
CA ARG A 139 7.39 4.86 -4.02
C ARG A 139 8.47 5.89 -3.69
N LYS A 140 8.22 6.76 -2.72
CA LYS A 140 9.14 7.87 -2.49
C LYS A 140 10.41 7.49 -1.73
N CYS A 141 10.36 6.53 -0.81
CA CYS A 141 11.55 6.08 -0.10
C CYS A 141 12.22 4.90 -0.81
N LEU A 142 11.53 3.77 -0.96
CA LEU A 142 12.12 2.53 -1.46
C LEU A 142 12.43 2.57 -2.97
N GLN A 143 11.45 2.87 -3.82
CA GLN A 143 11.64 2.88 -5.28
C GLN A 143 12.70 3.90 -5.73
N ASP A 144 12.67 5.12 -5.18
CA ASP A 144 13.69 6.14 -5.48
C ASP A 144 15.08 5.73 -5.00
N SER A 145 15.19 5.09 -3.83
CA SER A 145 16.47 4.56 -3.36
C SER A 145 17.00 3.45 -4.27
N LEU A 146 16.13 2.55 -4.73
CA LEU A 146 16.49 1.49 -5.66
C LEU A 146 16.91 2.04 -7.03
N LYS A 147 16.25 3.10 -7.54
CA LYS A 147 16.63 3.77 -8.81
C LYS A 147 18.03 4.37 -8.79
N ASN A 148 18.60 4.67 -7.63
CA ASN A 148 19.96 5.18 -7.53
C ASN A 148 21.02 4.11 -7.79
N VAL A 149 20.66 2.83 -7.70
CA VAL A 149 21.60 1.70 -7.83
C VAL A 149 21.15 0.64 -8.86
N LEU A 150 19.90 0.66 -9.30
CA LEU A 150 19.33 -0.23 -10.31
C LEU A 150 18.72 0.57 -11.47
N ASN A 151 18.54 -0.08 -12.63
CA ASN A 151 17.71 0.48 -13.70
C ASN A 151 16.26 0.68 -13.20
N PRO A 152 15.57 1.77 -13.63
CA PRO A 152 14.23 2.11 -13.17
C PRO A 152 13.20 0.98 -13.24
N TRP A 153 13.25 0.12 -14.25
CA TRP A 153 12.31 -0.98 -14.40
C TRP A 153 12.50 -2.07 -13.36
N PHE A 154 13.76 -2.42 -13.03
CA PHE A 154 14.05 -3.35 -11.94
C PHE A 154 13.66 -2.77 -10.58
N ALA A 155 13.90 -1.48 -10.36
CA ALA A 155 13.44 -0.79 -9.16
C ALA A 155 11.92 -0.83 -9.00
N ILE A 156 11.15 -0.63 -10.08
CA ILE A 156 9.68 -0.75 -10.09
C ILE A 156 9.24 -2.18 -9.74
N VAL A 157 9.80 -3.18 -10.41
CA VAL A 157 9.42 -4.59 -10.18
C VAL A 157 9.76 -5.03 -8.75
N LEU A 158 10.97 -4.74 -8.28
CA LEU A 158 11.41 -5.14 -6.96
C LEU A 158 10.61 -4.45 -5.85
N GLN A 159 10.33 -3.15 -5.98
CA GLN A 159 9.44 -2.46 -5.05
C GLN A 159 8.03 -3.06 -5.05
N GLY A 160 7.46 -3.34 -6.24
CA GLY A 160 6.12 -3.93 -6.36
C GLY A 160 6.03 -5.32 -5.71
N LEU A 161 7.07 -6.14 -5.86
CA LEU A 161 7.20 -7.42 -5.15
C LEU A 161 7.19 -7.24 -3.64
N ILE A 162 8.03 -6.33 -3.11
CA ILE A 162 8.11 -6.07 -1.67
C ILE A 162 6.77 -5.53 -1.14
N PHE A 163 6.11 -4.64 -1.89
CA PHE A 163 4.79 -4.12 -1.57
C PHE A 163 3.74 -5.23 -1.44
N GLY A 164 3.62 -6.08 -2.47
CA GLY A 164 2.64 -7.16 -2.48
C GLY A 164 2.92 -8.20 -1.39
N LEU A 165 4.17 -8.64 -1.23
CA LEU A 165 4.56 -9.56 -0.16
C LEU A 165 4.32 -8.99 1.25
N GLY A 166 4.42 -7.67 1.41
CA GLY A 166 4.02 -6.95 2.62
C GLY A 166 2.56 -7.20 3.02
N HIS A 167 1.69 -7.66 2.12
CA HIS A 167 0.29 -7.98 2.41
C HIS A 167 0.06 -9.42 2.87
N ALA A 168 1.04 -10.33 2.74
CA ALA A 168 0.88 -11.76 3.07
C ALA A 168 0.54 -11.96 4.56
N LYS A 169 -0.43 -12.84 4.89
CA LYS A 169 -0.78 -13.08 6.30
C LYS A 169 0.20 -14.00 7.01
N SER A 170 0.92 -14.84 6.28
CA SER A 170 2.01 -15.68 6.78
C SER A 170 3.04 -15.88 5.66
N LEU A 171 4.11 -16.63 5.95
CA LEU A 171 5.08 -17.07 4.95
C LEU A 171 4.66 -18.37 4.25
N ASP A 172 3.43 -18.84 4.48
CA ASP A 172 2.90 -20.01 3.80
C ASP A 172 2.72 -19.70 2.31
N SER A 173 3.04 -20.69 1.46
CA SER A 173 3.01 -20.51 0.01
C SER A 173 1.63 -20.08 -0.51
N SER A 174 0.54 -20.54 0.12
CA SER A 174 -0.82 -20.11 -0.21
C SER A 174 -1.04 -18.62 0.03
N GLU A 175 -0.57 -18.09 1.18
CA GLU A 175 -0.69 -16.67 1.50
C GLU A 175 0.20 -15.81 0.60
N ILE A 176 1.39 -16.29 0.23
CA ILE A 176 2.24 -15.61 -0.75
C ILE A 176 1.55 -15.53 -2.12
N ILE A 177 0.98 -16.65 -2.61
CA ILE A 177 0.24 -16.68 -3.88
C ILE A 177 -0.98 -15.75 -3.83
N ASN A 178 -1.65 -15.65 -2.68
CA ASN A 178 -2.78 -14.74 -2.48
C ASN A 178 -2.39 -13.26 -2.58
N THR A 179 -1.09 -12.90 -2.54
CA THR A 179 -0.63 -11.51 -2.71
C THR A 179 -0.37 -11.08 -4.16
N ILE A 180 -0.52 -11.97 -5.14
CA ILE A 180 -0.27 -11.65 -6.56
C ILE A 180 -1.04 -10.41 -7.03
N PRO A 181 -2.34 -10.21 -6.71
CA PRO A 181 -3.05 -9.00 -7.10
C PRO A 181 -2.38 -7.72 -6.58
N GLN A 182 -1.91 -7.74 -5.32
CA GLN A 182 -1.21 -6.63 -4.68
C GLN A 182 0.18 -6.42 -5.28
N ILE A 183 0.89 -7.48 -5.68
CA ILE A 183 2.16 -7.37 -6.43
C ILE A 183 1.89 -6.63 -7.75
N CYS A 184 0.88 -7.07 -8.51
CA CYS A 184 0.53 -6.48 -9.79
C CYS A 184 0.16 -4.99 -9.67
N SER A 185 -0.73 -4.63 -8.75
CA SER A 185 -1.07 -3.22 -8.47
C SER A 185 0.14 -2.44 -7.95
N GLY A 186 0.95 -3.05 -7.09
CA GLY A 186 2.21 -2.48 -6.59
C GLY A 186 3.16 -2.04 -7.70
N ILE A 187 3.37 -2.92 -8.69
CA ILE A 187 4.17 -2.66 -9.90
C ILE A 187 3.53 -1.55 -10.74
N TYR A 188 2.22 -1.62 -10.97
CA TYR A 188 1.51 -0.61 -11.77
C TYR A 188 1.61 0.79 -11.16
N LEU A 189 1.35 0.93 -9.86
CA LEU A 189 1.48 2.19 -9.14
C LEU A 189 2.94 2.71 -9.14
N GLY A 190 3.92 1.82 -9.05
CA GLY A 190 5.35 2.16 -9.19
C GLY A 190 5.69 2.65 -10.61
N TYR A 191 5.12 2.04 -11.65
CA TYR A 191 5.20 2.52 -13.02
C TYR A 191 4.51 3.87 -13.19
N LEU A 192 3.30 4.04 -12.64
CA LEU A 192 2.54 5.28 -12.70
C LEU A 192 3.34 6.43 -12.07
N TYR A 193 3.94 6.20 -10.90
CA TYR A 193 4.84 7.17 -10.27
C TYR A 193 6.02 7.54 -11.17
N HIS A 194 6.67 6.54 -11.77
CA HIS A 194 7.79 6.77 -12.68
C HIS A 194 7.36 7.55 -13.94
N ARG A 195 6.19 7.25 -14.49
CA ARG A 195 5.65 7.85 -15.71
C ARG A 195 5.22 9.30 -15.52
N THR A 196 4.60 9.62 -14.39
CA THR A 196 4.08 10.97 -14.09
C THR A 196 5.11 11.85 -13.41
N GLY A 197 6.10 11.25 -12.73
CA GLY A 197 7.05 11.98 -11.88
C GLY A 197 6.39 12.68 -10.71
N ASN A 198 5.20 12.22 -10.30
CA ASN A 198 4.34 12.90 -9.34
C ASN A 198 3.65 11.86 -8.44
N LEU A 199 3.85 12.00 -7.13
CA LEU A 199 3.42 11.02 -6.13
C LEU A 199 1.91 11.08 -5.85
N CYS A 200 1.25 12.19 -6.16
CA CYS A 200 -0.18 12.35 -5.91
C CYS A 200 -1.04 11.47 -6.85
N TYR A 201 -0.58 11.16 -8.06
CA TYR A 201 -1.30 10.27 -8.97
C TYR A 201 -1.45 8.84 -8.43
N PRO A 202 -0.37 8.12 -8.09
CA PRO A 202 -0.50 6.78 -7.51
C PRO A 202 -1.21 6.82 -6.14
N MET A 203 -1.01 7.86 -5.31
CA MET A 203 -1.78 8.02 -4.07
C MET A 203 -3.28 8.06 -4.31
N LEU A 204 -3.74 8.88 -5.27
CA LEU A 204 -5.17 9.02 -5.54
C LEU A 204 -5.76 7.73 -6.12
N VAL A 205 -5.06 7.09 -7.05
CA VAL A 205 -5.50 5.80 -7.63
C VAL A 205 -5.59 4.73 -6.55
N HIS A 206 -4.58 4.61 -5.69
CA HIS A 206 -4.54 3.63 -4.61
C HIS A 206 -5.62 3.87 -3.55
N CYS A 207 -5.84 5.13 -3.12
CA CYS A 207 -6.93 5.45 -2.20
C CYS A 207 -8.30 5.09 -2.78
N VAL A 208 -8.57 5.43 -4.04
CA VAL A 208 -9.86 5.10 -4.68
C VAL A 208 -10.01 3.60 -4.89
N GLY A 209 -8.93 2.89 -5.23
CA GLY A 209 -8.89 1.42 -5.27
C GLY A 209 -9.25 0.80 -3.93
N ASN A 210 -8.62 1.23 -2.83
CA ASN A 210 -8.94 0.68 -1.52
C ASN A 210 -10.34 1.03 -1.04
N LEU A 211 -10.89 2.20 -1.41
CA LEU A 211 -12.27 2.58 -1.08
C LEU A 211 -13.32 1.88 -1.95
N SER A 212 -12.96 1.34 -3.11
CA SER A 212 -13.88 0.62 -3.99
C SER A 212 -13.97 -0.88 -3.68
N VAL A 213 -12.99 -1.41 -2.92
CA VAL A 213 -13.11 -2.74 -2.29
C VAL A 213 -14.24 -2.67 -1.26
N GLY A 214 -15.36 -3.35 -1.54
CA GLY A 214 -16.50 -3.37 -0.62
C GLY A 214 -16.12 -3.99 0.73
N TYR A 215 -16.23 -3.19 1.80
CA TYR A 215 -16.11 -3.63 3.20
C TYR A 215 -17.49 -3.77 3.83
#